data_AF-Q94B13-F1
#
_entry.id   AF-Q94B13-F1
#
_cell.length_a   1.000
_cell.length_b   1.000
_cell.length_c   1.000
_cell.angle_alpha   90.00
_cell.angle_beta   90.00
_cell.angle_gamma   90.00
#
_symmetry.space_group_name_H-M   'P 1'
#
loop_
_entity.id
_entity.type
_entity.pdbx_description
1 polymer ?
#
loop_
_entity_poly.entity_id
_entity_poly.type
_entity_poly.pdbx_seq_one_letter_code
_entity_poly.pdbx_strand_id
1 'polypeptide(L)'
;SYSGYHDELLWGASWIHRASNNASYLAYIQSNGQTMGADDDDYSFSWDDKRAGTKVLLSKDFLEKNTEEFQLYKRHSDNYICSLIPGTSSFQAQYTPGGLFYKGSESNLQYVTSTAFLLLTYAKYLSSNGGSASCGTSTVAAERLISLA
;
A
#
# COMPACT_ATOMS: atom_id res chain seq x y z
N SER A 1 -13.76 -0.85 -14.89
CA SER A 1 -13.29 -0.92 -13.50
C SER A 1 -14.50 -1.06 -12.60
N TYR A 2 -14.45 -1.92 -11.58
CA TYR A 2 -15.49 -2.09 -10.56
C TYR A 2 -15.27 -1.15 -9.37
N SER A 3 -14.02 -0.78 -9.07
CA SER A 3 -13.65 0.22 -8.04
C SER A 3 -14.00 1.66 -8.43
N GLY A 4 -14.24 1.93 -9.71
CA GLY A 4 -14.46 3.28 -10.25
C GLY A 4 -13.27 3.75 -11.07
N TYR A 5 -13.00 5.05 -11.12
CA TYR A 5 -11.81 5.60 -11.80
C TYR A 5 -10.93 6.47 -10.90
N HIS A 6 -11.37 6.70 -9.66
CA HIS A 6 -10.73 7.62 -8.74
C HIS A 6 -9.36 7.12 -8.29
N ASP A 7 -9.20 5.81 -8.11
CA ASP A 7 -7.93 5.20 -7.76
C ASP A 7 -6.92 5.26 -8.92
N GLU A 8 -7.37 5.11 -10.17
CA GLU A 8 -6.52 5.30 -11.36
C GLU A 8 -6.05 6.74 -11.52
N LEU A 9 -6.91 7.74 -11.25
CA LEU A 9 -6.53 9.14 -11.32
C LEU A 9 -5.45 9.48 -10.29
N LEU A 10 -5.60 9.02 -9.05
CA LEU A 10 -4.57 9.17 -8.02
C LEU A 10 -3.29 8.42 -8.38
N TRP A 11 -3.40 7.19 -8.87
CA TRP A 11 -2.25 6.39 -9.30
C TRP A 11 -1.46 7.08 -10.42
N GLY A 12 -2.17 7.58 -11.45
CA GLY A 12 -1.58 8.32 -12.56
C GLY A 12 -0.92 9.62 -12.11
N ALA A 13 -1.62 10.43 -11.30
CA ALA A 13 -1.07 11.67 -10.76
C ALA A 13 0.19 11.42 -9.92
N SER A 14 0.21 10.35 -9.12
CA SER A 14 1.35 9.94 -8.30
C SER A 14 2.58 9.60 -9.14
N TRP A 15 2.41 8.82 -10.21
CA TRP A 15 3.51 8.52 -11.12
C TRP A 15 4.00 9.73 -11.89
N ILE A 16 3.10 10.58 -12.39
CA ILE A 16 3.50 11.77 -13.14
C ILE A 16 4.22 12.75 -12.20
N HIS A 17 3.73 12.96 -10.97
CA HIS A 17 4.43 13.75 -9.97
C HIS A 17 5.84 13.21 -9.72
N ARG A 18 5.97 11.90 -9.48
CA ARG A 18 7.27 11.26 -9.24
C ARG A 18 8.23 11.40 -10.43
N ALA A 19 7.72 11.32 -11.66
CA ALA A 19 8.54 11.39 -12.87
C ALA A 19 8.94 12.84 -13.25
N SER A 20 8.07 13.82 -12.97
CA SER A 20 8.23 15.20 -13.44
C SER A 20 8.58 16.22 -12.36
N ASN A 21 8.40 15.87 -11.09
CA ASN A 21 8.43 16.79 -9.94
C ASN A 21 7.49 18.01 -10.09
N ASN A 22 6.44 17.89 -10.92
CA ASN A 22 5.50 18.98 -11.17
C ASN A 22 4.53 19.14 -9.98
N ALA A 23 4.50 20.35 -9.42
CA ALA A 23 3.71 20.70 -8.24
C ALA A 23 2.19 20.64 -8.47
N SER A 24 1.72 20.77 -9.71
CA SER A 24 0.27 20.67 -10.02
C SER A 24 -0.27 19.28 -9.71
N TYR A 25 0.53 18.22 -9.93
CA TYR A 25 0.12 16.86 -9.58
C TYR A 25 0.22 16.61 -8.08
N LEU A 26 1.18 17.22 -7.38
CA LEU A 26 1.21 17.20 -5.92
C LEU A 26 -0.06 17.83 -5.33
N ALA A 27 -0.44 19.01 -5.80
CA ALA A 27 -1.66 19.70 -5.38
C ALA A 27 -2.91 18.84 -5.67
N TYR A 28 -2.94 18.14 -6.80
CA TYR A 28 -4.00 17.19 -7.12
C TYR A 28 -4.06 16.03 -6.13
N ILE A 29 -2.93 15.39 -5.82
CA ILE A 29 -2.84 14.29 -4.86
C ILE A 29 -3.30 14.74 -3.47
N GLN A 30 -2.91 15.95 -3.03
CA GLN A 30 -3.30 16.49 -1.73
C GLN A 30 -4.80 16.81 -1.67
N SER A 31 -5.35 17.41 -2.72
CA SER A 31 -6.76 17.83 -2.74
C SER A 31 -7.73 16.65 -2.86
N ASN A 32 -7.30 15.56 -3.49
CA ASN A 32 -8.16 14.42 -3.82
C ASN A 32 -7.83 13.15 -3.04
N GLY A 33 -6.65 13.04 -2.42
CA GLY A 33 -6.17 11.82 -1.78
C GLY A 33 -7.15 11.24 -0.77
N GLN A 34 -7.63 12.06 0.15
CA GLN A 34 -8.60 11.63 1.18
C GLN A 34 -9.93 11.18 0.59
N THR A 35 -10.51 12.00 -0.30
CA THR A 35 -11.85 11.74 -0.87
C THR A 35 -11.87 10.59 -1.88
N MET A 36 -10.72 10.26 -2.49
CA MET A 36 -10.60 9.23 -3.52
C MET A 36 -10.02 7.90 -3.01
N GLY A 37 -10.11 7.65 -1.70
CA GLY A 37 -9.84 6.31 -1.15
C GLY A 37 -8.53 6.17 -0.36
N ALA A 38 -7.99 7.26 0.19
CA ALA A 38 -6.99 7.11 1.24
C ALA A 38 -7.58 6.34 2.43
N ASP A 39 -8.82 6.65 2.85
CA ASP A 39 -9.46 6.04 4.02
C ASP A 39 -10.23 4.73 3.73
N ASP A 40 -10.34 4.31 2.47
CA ASP A 40 -10.92 3.02 2.09
C ASP A 40 -9.79 1.99 1.97
N ASP A 41 -9.47 1.36 3.10
CA ASP A 41 -8.42 0.36 3.24
C ASP A 41 -8.96 -1.03 2.86
N ASP A 42 -8.67 -1.48 1.63
CA ASP A 42 -8.77 -2.90 1.22
C ASP A 42 -7.42 -3.62 1.47
N TYR A 43 -7.44 -4.95 1.49
CA TYR A 43 -6.28 -5.81 1.64
C TYR A 43 -5.78 -6.37 0.30
N SER A 44 -6.11 -5.73 -0.83
CA SER A 44 -5.73 -6.19 -2.17
C SER A 44 -5.22 -5.10 -3.11
N PHE A 45 -4.42 -5.53 -4.08
CA PHE A 45 -3.94 -4.70 -5.19
C PHE A 45 -4.13 -5.48 -6.50
N SER A 46 -4.73 -4.85 -7.49
CA SER A 46 -5.11 -5.54 -8.72
C SER A 46 -5.15 -4.62 -9.95
N TRP A 47 -5.52 -5.20 -11.10
CA TRP A 47 -5.81 -4.44 -12.30
C TRP A 47 -6.99 -3.48 -12.14
N ASP A 48 -7.88 -3.74 -11.18
CA ASP A 48 -9.09 -2.96 -10.93
C ASP A 48 -8.84 -1.88 -9.87
N ASP A 49 -8.16 -2.20 -8.77
CA ASP A 49 -7.95 -1.29 -7.63
C ASP A 49 -6.47 -0.99 -7.36
N LYS A 50 -6.12 0.30 -7.39
CA LYS A 50 -4.75 0.81 -7.29
C LYS A 50 -4.47 1.48 -5.95
N ARG A 51 -5.45 1.54 -5.04
CA ARG A 51 -5.32 2.30 -3.78
C ARG A 51 -4.14 1.82 -2.94
N ALA A 52 -4.02 0.51 -2.73
CA ALA A 52 -2.89 -0.08 -1.99
C ALA A 52 -1.54 0.26 -2.65
N GLY A 53 -1.46 0.16 -3.98
CA GLY A 53 -0.27 0.52 -4.74
C GLY A 53 0.09 2.00 -4.61
N THR A 54 -0.89 2.91 -4.71
CA THR A 54 -0.71 4.35 -4.55
C THR A 54 -0.20 4.71 -3.15
N LYS A 55 -0.77 4.10 -2.11
CA LYS A 55 -0.35 4.28 -0.71
C LYS A 55 1.13 3.91 -0.55
N VAL A 56 1.52 2.72 -1.00
CA VAL A 56 2.92 2.25 -0.94
C VAL A 56 3.82 3.17 -1.77
N LEU A 57 3.41 3.56 -2.98
CA LEU A 57 4.18 4.45 -3.86
C LEU A 57 4.51 5.78 -3.19
N LEU A 58 3.51 6.47 -2.63
CA LEU A 58 3.68 7.81 -2.05
C LEU A 58 4.36 7.75 -0.67
N SER A 59 4.21 6.66 0.07
CA SER A 59 4.92 6.48 1.36
C SER A 59 6.43 6.57 1.22
N LYS A 60 6.96 6.23 0.04
CA LYS A 60 8.38 6.32 -0.28
C LYS A 60 8.94 7.74 -0.06
N ASP A 61 8.23 8.74 -0.57
CA ASP A 61 8.71 10.13 -0.49
C ASP A 61 8.71 10.63 0.96
N PHE A 62 7.74 10.24 1.78
CA PHE A 62 7.79 10.48 3.21
C PHE A 62 9.00 9.79 3.86
N LEU A 63 9.19 8.50 3.62
CA LEU A 63 10.24 7.72 4.27
C LEU A 63 11.65 8.18 3.87
N GLU A 64 11.90 8.49 2.60
CA GLU A 64 13.23 8.85 2.09
C GLU A 64 13.55 10.35 2.19
N LYS A 65 12.55 11.23 2.06
CA LYS A 65 12.76 12.69 1.98
C LYS A 65 12.13 13.46 3.14
N ASN A 66 11.44 12.77 4.05
CA ASN A 66 10.70 13.37 5.16
C ASN A 66 9.68 14.43 4.70
N THR A 67 9.03 14.18 3.56
CA THR A 67 7.97 15.04 3.01
C THR A 67 6.68 14.82 3.78
N GLU A 68 6.41 15.68 4.77
CA GLU A 68 5.28 15.58 5.72
C GLU A 68 3.91 15.45 5.02
N GLU A 69 3.77 16.04 3.83
CA GLU A 69 2.57 15.92 2.99
C GLU A 69 2.20 14.46 2.67
N PHE A 70 3.18 13.55 2.71
CA PHE A 70 2.99 12.13 2.43
C PHE A 70 2.96 11.23 3.68
N GLN A 71 3.04 11.80 4.89
CA GLN A 71 2.96 11.04 6.15
C GLN A 71 1.69 10.16 6.22
N LEU A 72 0.57 10.69 5.74
CA LEU A 72 -0.70 9.98 5.68
C LEU A 72 -0.62 8.69 4.85
N TYR A 73 0.09 8.71 3.72
CA TYR A 73 0.25 7.53 2.86
C TYR A 73 1.15 6.47 3.48
N LYS A 74 2.10 6.85 4.33
CA LYS A 74 2.81 5.89 5.18
C LYS A 74 1.81 5.20 6.11
N ARG A 75 0.99 5.95 6.85
CA ARG A 75 -0.03 5.36 7.74
C ARG A 75 -0.97 4.39 7.01
N HIS A 76 -1.45 4.75 5.83
CA HIS A 76 -2.28 3.83 5.05
C HIS A 76 -1.52 2.63 4.48
N SER A 77 -0.24 2.79 4.15
CA SER A 77 0.62 1.66 3.79
C SER A 77 0.76 0.70 4.96
N ASP A 78 0.95 1.21 6.18
CA ASP A 78 0.94 0.38 7.38
C ASP A 78 -0.39 -0.36 7.52
N ASN A 79 -1.54 0.31 7.42
CA ASN A 79 -2.85 -0.34 7.51
C ASN A 79 -3.01 -1.49 6.50
N TYR A 80 -2.56 -1.28 5.26
CA TYR A 80 -2.52 -2.33 4.23
C TYR A 80 -1.62 -3.52 4.64
N ILE A 81 -0.41 -3.27 5.16
CA ILE A 81 0.44 -4.35 5.69
C ILE A 81 -0.24 -5.08 6.84
N CYS A 82 -0.82 -4.32 7.77
CA CYS A 82 -1.46 -4.88 8.94
C CYS A 82 -2.65 -5.74 8.55
N SER A 83 -3.39 -5.44 7.48
CA SER A 83 -4.49 -6.28 7.02
C SER A 83 -4.06 -7.63 6.44
N LEU A 84 -2.79 -7.75 6.05
CA LEU A 84 -2.19 -8.99 5.49
C LEU A 84 -1.51 -9.88 6.54
N ILE A 85 -1.09 -9.33 7.68
CA ILE A 85 -0.24 -10.06 8.64
C ILE A 85 -1.11 -10.76 9.71
N PRO A 86 -1.07 -12.11 9.82
CA PRO A 86 -1.82 -12.81 10.87
C PRO A 86 -1.40 -12.36 12.27
N GLY A 87 -2.39 -12.07 13.12
CA GLY A 87 -2.18 -11.68 14.52
C GLY A 87 -2.15 -10.16 14.78
N THR A 88 -2.23 -9.33 13.75
CA THR A 88 -2.45 -7.89 13.92
C THR A 88 -3.92 -7.59 14.25
N SER A 89 -4.19 -6.42 14.83
CA SER A 89 -5.56 -6.01 15.18
C SER A 89 -6.48 -5.75 13.98
N SER A 90 -5.92 -5.52 12.79
CA SER A 90 -6.66 -5.20 11.56
C SER A 90 -6.55 -6.30 10.50
N PHE A 91 -6.14 -7.52 10.89
CA PHE A 91 -6.00 -8.64 9.97
C PHE A 91 -7.33 -8.97 9.26
N GLN A 92 -7.30 -9.00 7.92
CA GLN A 92 -8.47 -9.25 7.07
C GLN A 92 -8.19 -10.31 5.99
N ALA A 93 -6.94 -10.46 5.58
CA ALA A 93 -6.54 -11.40 4.55
C ALA A 93 -6.91 -12.84 4.89
N GLN A 94 -7.29 -13.61 3.86
CA GLN A 94 -7.53 -15.04 4.00
C GLN A 94 -6.33 -15.81 3.45
N TYR A 95 -6.02 -16.91 4.11
CA TYR A 95 -4.95 -17.82 3.71
C TYR A 95 -5.50 -19.24 3.62
N THR A 96 -5.04 -20.01 2.63
CA THR A 96 -5.33 -21.44 2.56
C THR A 96 -4.65 -22.18 3.72
N PRO A 97 -5.04 -23.42 4.04
CA PRO A 97 -4.35 -24.22 5.05
C PRO A 97 -2.84 -24.40 4.79
N GLY A 98 -2.40 -24.29 3.52
CA GLY A 98 -1.00 -24.33 3.13
C GLY A 98 -0.27 -22.98 3.18
N GLY A 99 -0.92 -21.91 3.62
CA GLY A 99 -0.31 -20.58 3.76
C GLY A 99 -0.31 -19.72 2.50
N LEU A 100 -1.06 -20.08 1.46
CA LEU A 100 -1.20 -19.24 0.26
C LEU A 100 -2.23 -18.14 0.51
N PHE A 101 -1.90 -16.88 0.22
CA PHE A 101 -2.87 -15.78 0.25
C PHE A 101 -4.03 -16.06 -0.72
N TYR A 102 -5.27 -15.88 -0.26
CA TYR A 102 -6.48 -16.22 -1.01
C TYR A 102 -7.45 -15.03 -1.01
N LYS A 103 -7.62 -14.40 -2.18
CA LYS A 103 -8.53 -13.26 -2.37
C LYS A 103 -9.78 -13.64 -3.16
N GLY A 104 -9.68 -14.61 -4.07
CA GLY A 104 -10.78 -15.00 -4.94
C GLY A 104 -10.56 -16.35 -5.60
N SER A 105 -11.65 -16.97 -6.06
CA SER A 105 -11.63 -18.32 -6.66
C SER A 105 -10.97 -18.35 -8.05
N GLU A 106 -11.06 -17.25 -8.79
CA GLU A 106 -10.50 -17.16 -10.15
C GLU A 106 -9.21 -16.34 -10.16
N SER A 107 -8.20 -16.85 -10.85
CA SER A 107 -6.91 -16.16 -11.05
C SER A 107 -6.25 -15.65 -9.76
N ASN A 108 -6.38 -16.39 -8.65
CA ASN A 108 -5.88 -15.98 -7.34
C ASN A 108 -4.39 -15.58 -7.32
N LEU A 109 -3.56 -16.26 -8.14
CA LEU A 109 -2.13 -15.99 -8.21
C LEU A 109 -1.79 -14.56 -8.66
N GLN A 110 -2.71 -13.85 -9.34
CA GLN A 110 -2.52 -12.43 -9.63
C GLN A 110 -2.44 -11.61 -8.34
N TYR A 111 -3.30 -11.92 -7.36
CA TYR A 111 -3.35 -11.22 -6.07
C TYR A 111 -2.19 -11.64 -5.19
N VAL A 112 -1.78 -12.91 -5.25
CA VAL A 112 -0.59 -13.41 -4.53
C VAL A 112 0.66 -12.66 -5.00
N THR A 113 0.88 -12.61 -6.30
CA THR A 113 2.08 -11.99 -6.88
C THR A 113 2.09 -10.47 -6.73
N SER A 114 0.95 -9.80 -6.90
CA SER A 114 0.83 -8.35 -6.69
C SER A 114 1.03 -7.96 -5.23
N THR A 115 0.51 -8.76 -4.29
CA THR A 115 0.70 -8.57 -2.85
C THR A 115 2.15 -8.79 -2.44
N ALA A 116 2.79 -9.88 -2.91
CA ALA A 116 4.20 -10.14 -2.66
C ALA A 116 5.09 -8.99 -3.17
N PHE A 117 4.78 -8.45 -4.36
CA PHE A 117 5.48 -7.28 -4.89
C PHE A 117 5.36 -6.04 -3.98
N LEU A 118 4.15 -5.73 -3.48
CA LEU A 118 3.96 -4.61 -2.57
C LEU A 118 4.63 -4.83 -1.21
N LEU A 119 4.53 -6.04 -0.64
CA LEU A 119 5.21 -6.41 0.60
C LEU A 119 6.72 -6.18 0.50
N LEU A 120 7.36 -6.70 -0.55
CA LEU A 120 8.80 -6.53 -0.78
C LEU A 120 9.19 -5.08 -1.05
N THR A 121 8.38 -4.36 -1.82
CA THR A 121 8.60 -2.93 -2.11
C THR A 121 8.57 -2.11 -0.83
N TYR A 122 7.56 -2.33 0.01
CA TYR A 122 7.41 -1.59 1.26
C TYR A 122 8.46 -2.00 2.29
N ALA A 123 8.81 -3.29 2.39
CA ALA A 123 9.91 -3.76 3.21
C ALA A 123 11.23 -3.05 2.86
N LYS A 124 11.52 -2.87 1.56
CA LYS A 124 12.69 -2.13 1.10
C LYS A 124 12.66 -0.66 1.55
N TYR A 125 11.50 0.00 1.50
CA TYR A 125 11.36 1.39 1.97
C TYR A 125 11.57 1.49 3.48
N LEU A 126 11.02 0.55 4.26
CA LEU A 126 11.20 0.49 5.70
C LEU A 126 12.66 0.23 6.08
N SER A 127 13.32 -0.79 5.49
CA SER A 127 14.71 -1.13 5.80
C SER A 127 15.69 0.00 5.51
N SER A 128 15.47 0.75 4.42
CA SER A 128 16.35 1.85 4.04
C SER A 128 16.26 3.06 4.98
N ASN A 129 15.17 3.16 5.74
CA ASN A 129 14.85 4.33 6.56
C ASN A 129 14.66 3.98 8.05
N GLY A 130 15.11 2.78 8.48
CA GLY A 130 15.04 2.32 9.88
C GLY A 130 13.62 2.14 10.42
N GLY A 131 12.63 1.95 9.54
CA GLY A 131 11.22 1.93 9.87
C GLY A 131 10.63 0.54 10.13
N SER A 132 9.44 0.55 10.73
CA SER A 132 8.53 -0.60 10.84
C SER A 132 7.12 -0.18 10.43
N ALA A 133 6.26 -1.14 10.09
CA ALA A 133 4.83 -0.89 9.95
C ALA A 133 4.16 -0.82 11.33
N SER A 134 3.36 0.21 11.58
CA SER A 134 2.63 0.40 12.84
C SER A 134 1.23 -0.18 12.75
N CYS A 135 0.98 -1.29 13.45
CA CYS A 135 -0.28 -2.02 13.48
C CYS A 135 -0.98 -1.84 14.83
N GLY A 136 -1.46 -0.62 15.08
CA GLY A 136 -2.07 -0.24 16.36
C GLY A 136 -1.05 -0.24 17.49
N THR A 137 -1.15 -1.22 18.39
CA THR A 137 -0.22 -1.39 19.53
C THR A 137 1.00 -2.26 19.20
N SER A 138 1.02 -2.86 18.01
CA SER A 138 2.10 -3.73 17.56
C SER A 138 2.87 -3.11 16.40
N THR A 139 4.13 -3.52 16.22
CA THR A 139 4.94 -3.15 15.06
C THR A 139 5.32 -4.39 14.27
N VAL A 140 5.36 -4.26 12.95
CA VAL A 140 5.79 -5.32 12.03
C VAL A 140 7.06 -4.87 11.32
N ALA A 141 8.14 -5.62 11.55
CA ALA A 141 9.45 -5.35 10.97
C ALA A 141 9.53 -5.77 9.50
N ALA A 142 10.43 -5.16 8.72
CA ALA A 142 10.59 -5.41 7.30
C ALA A 142 10.89 -6.89 6.99
N GLU A 143 11.63 -7.59 7.86
CA GLU A 143 11.98 -9.00 7.73
C GLU A 143 10.72 -9.88 7.74
N ARG A 144 9.69 -9.48 8.50
CA ARG A 144 8.42 -10.21 8.55
C ARG A 144 7.64 -10.05 7.24
N LEU A 145 7.73 -8.90 6.58
CA LEU A 145 7.13 -8.67 5.26
C LEU A 145 7.85 -9.52 4.21
N ILE A 146 9.19 -9.56 4.25
CA ILE A 146 10.01 -10.38 3.35
C ILE A 146 9.70 -11.87 3.53
N SER A 147 9.52 -12.33 4.77
CA SER A 147 9.19 -13.73 5.05
C SER A 147 7.78 -14.12 4.62
N LEU A 148 6.85 -13.16 4.50
CA LEU A 148 5.47 -13.42 4.08
C LEU A 148 5.33 -13.40 2.54
N ALA A 149 6.16 -12.63 1.87
CA ALA A 149 6.16 -12.45 0.41
C ALA A 149 6.74 -13.67 -0.34
#